data_AF-V5HRC4-F1
#
_entry.id   AF-V5HRC4-F1
#
_cell.length_a   1.000
_cell.length_b   1.000
_cell.length_c   1.000
_cell.angle_alpha   90.00
_cell.angle_beta   90.00
_cell.angle_gamma   90.00
#
_symmetry.space_group_name_H-M   'P 1'
#
loop_
_entity.id
_entity.type
_entity.pdbx_description
1 polymer ?
#
loop_
_entity_poly.entity_id
_entity_poly.type
_entity_poly.pdbx_seq_one_letter_code
_entity_poly.pdbx_strand_id
1 'polypeptide(L)'
;RVDEYGFFIYWNSEGRDGQVLELSQVNDIRAGGIPKDVRLLAELSSKNRYGLDEVSLTICSGTDMVNINYTHVVCPDPDTAKVWQAGLRSITNNI
;
A
#
# COMPACT_ATOMS: atom_id res chain seq x y z
N ARG A 1 6.38 2.15 6.90
CA ARG A 1 7.83 2.49 6.78
C ARG A 1 8.53 1.35 6.05
N VAL A 2 9.68 1.60 5.44
CA VAL A 2 10.53 0.55 4.85
C VAL A 2 11.79 0.45 5.71
N ASP A 3 12.34 -0.75 5.88
CA ASP A 3 13.63 -0.92 6.57
C ASP A 3 14.80 -0.38 5.73
N GLU A 4 15.97 -0.21 6.34
CA GLU A 4 17.14 0.39 5.70
C GLU A 4 17.64 -0.39 4.48
N TYR A 5 17.39 -1.70 4.44
CA TYR A 5 17.84 -2.57 3.35
C TYR A 5 16.78 -2.82 2.29
N GLY A 6 15.56 -2.30 2.46
CA GLY A 6 14.48 -2.47 1.48
C GLY A 6 13.93 -3.90 1.41
N PHE A 7 13.94 -4.65 2.50
CA PHE A 7 13.40 -6.01 2.57
C PHE A 7 11.95 -6.07 3.05
N PHE A 8 11.53 -5.15 3.92
CA PHE A 8 10.23 -5.18 4.58
C PHE A 8 9.57 -3.80 4.59
N ILE A 9 8.29 -3.78 4.26
CA ILE A 9 7.39 -2.71 4.70
C ILE A 9 6.87 -3.08 6.08
N TYR A 10 6.96 -2.17 7.04
CA TYR A 10 6.45 -2.40 8.39
C TYR A 10 5.59 -1.22 8.89
N TRP A 11 4.57 -1.54 9.67
CA TRP A 11 3.70 -0.58 10.33
C TRP A 11 3.28 -1.09 11.71
N ASN A 12 2.92 -0.16 12.60
CA ASN A 12 2.41 -0.49 13.92
C ASN A 12 1.00 0.07 14.04
N SER A 13 0.07 -0.77 14.50
CA SER A 13 -1.30 -0.35 14.77
C SER A 13 -1.47 -0.22 16.28
N GLU A 14 -2.13 0.84 16.74
CA GLU A 14 -2.32 1.06 18.18
C GLU A 14 -2.99 -0.17 18.84
N GLY A 15 -2.35 -0.69 19.89
CA GLY A 15 -2.83 -1.85 20.63
C GLY A 15 -2.67 -3.20 19.91
N ARG A 16 -1.87 -3.28 18.85
CA ARG A 16 -1.55 -4.54 18.15
C ARG A 16 -0.05 -4.71 17.98
N ASP A 17 0.36 -5.94 17.68
CA ASP A 17 1.74 -6.23 17.29
C ASP A 17 2.09 -5.56 15.95
N GLY A 18 3.36 -5.21 15.79
CA GLY A 18 3.89 -4.68 14.55
C GLY A 18 3.66 -5.67 13.40
N GLN A 19 3.18 -5.15 12.27
CA GLN A 19 2.94 -5.93 11.08
C GLN A 19 4.03 -5.65 10.05
N VAL A 20 4.39 -6.68 9.28
CA VAL A 20 5.40 -6.62 8.23
C VAL A 20 4.87 -7.22 6.94
N LEU A 21 5.39 -6.74 5.82
CA LEU A 21 5.15 -7.27 4.47
C LEU A 21 6.51 -7.37 3.76
N GLU A 22 6.83 -8.57 3.30
CA GLU A 22 8.10 -8.86 2.64
C GLU A 22 8.09 -8.35 1.20
N LEU A 23 9.04 -7.47 0.86
CA LEU A 23 9.13 -6.86 -0.47
C LEU A 23 9.52 -7.86 -1.56
N SER A 24 10.21 -8.94 -1.21
CA SER A 24 10.52 -10.05 -2.13
C SER A 24 9.27 -10.80 -2.63
N GLN A 25 8.17 -10.72 -1.89
CA GLN A 25 6.89 -11.34 -2.26
C GLN A 25 5.95 -10.37 -2.96
N VAL A 26 6.36 -9.10 -3.14
CA VAL A 26 5.55 -8.10 -3.84
C VAL A 26 5.72 -8.27 -5.33
N ASN A 27 4.61 -8.57 -6.00
CA ASN A 27 4.56 -8.79 -7.44
C ASN A 27 4.22 -7.49 -8.21
N ASP A 28 3.38 -6.63 -7.63
CA ASP A 28 2.95 -5.38 -8.28
C ASP A 28 2.48 -4.35 -7.26
N ILE A 29 2.63 -3.07 -7.60
CA ILE A 29 2.17 -1.93 -6.79
C ILE A 29 1.38 -1.00 -7.70
N ARG A 30 0.09 -0.84 -7.42
CA ARG A 30 -0.86 -0.08 -8.25
C ARG A 30 -1.26 1.21 -7.56
N ALA A 31 -1.45 2.26 -8.34
CA ALA A 31 -2.12 3.47 -7.89
C ALA A 31 -3.63 3.24 -7.80
N GLY A 32 -4.27 3.90 -6.85
CA GLY A 32 -5.67 3.75 -6.54
C GLY A 32 -6.00 2.48 -5.75
N GLY A 33 -7.27 2.12 -5.80
CA GLY A 33 -7.86 1.09 -4.97
C GLY A 33 -8.92 1.70 -4.06
N ILE A 34 -10.15 1.74 -4.55
CA ILE A 34 -11.29 2.28 -3.81
C ILE A 34 -12.07 1.10 -3.21
N PRO A 35 -12.43 1.14 -1.91
CA PRO A 35 -13.29 0.12 -1.33
C PRO A 35 -14.63 0.01 -2.07
N LYS A 36 -15.06 -1.22 -2.32
CA LYS A 36 -16.40 -1.47 -2.88
C LYS A 36 -17.51 -1.28 -1.85
N ASP A 37 -17.20 -1.44 -0.57
CA ASP A 37 -18.16 -1.18 0.50
C ASP A 37 -18.39 0.32 0.61
N VAL A 38 -19.66 0.72 0.41
CA VAL A 38 -20.07 2.13 0.34
C VAL A 38 -19.86 2.85 1.68
N ARG A 39 -19.99 2.14 2.81
CA ARG A 39 -19.81 2.75 4.14
C ARG A 39 -18.33 3.03 4.40
N LEU A 40 -17.46 2.06 4.11
CA LEU A 40 -16.02 2.23 4.21
C LEU A 40 -15.52 3.32 3.26
N LEU A 41 -16.05 3.36 2.04
CA LEU A 41 -15.76 4.42 1.07
C LEU A 41 -16.13 5.80 1.60
N ALA A 42 -17.35 5.96 2.14
CA ALA A 42 -17.81 7.22 2.69
C ALA A 42 -16.96 7.67 3.90
N GLU A 43 -16.61 6.73 4.78
CA GLU A 43 -15.77 7.01 5.95
C GLU A 43 -14.38 7.50 5.54
N LEU A 44 -13.70 6.78 4.64
CA LEU A 44 -12.37 7.15 4.17
C LEU A 44 -12.39 8.47 3.39
N SER A 45 -13.42 8.69 2.56
CA SER A 45 -13.59 9.94 1.81
C SER A 45 -13.80 11.12 2.76
N SER A 46 -14.53 10.93 3.87
CA SER A 46 -14.77 11.99 4.85
C SER A 46 -13.52 12.40 5.64
N LYS A 47 -12.58 11.47 5.80
CA LYS A 47 -11.31 11.66 6.54
C LYS A 47 -10.20 12.23 5.68
N ASN A 48 -10.36 12.21 4.36
CA ASN A 48 -9.31 12.57 3.42
C ASN A 48 -9.66 13.87 2.68
N ARG A 49 -8.66 14.75 2.50
CA ARG A 49 -8.87 16.03 1.79
C ARG A 49 -8.76 15.92 0.27
N TYR A 50 -8.22 14.81 -0.23
CA TYR A 50 -7.96 14.53 -1.64
C TYR A 50 -8.80 13.36 -2.13
N GLY A 51 -8.92 13.23 -3.45
CA GLY A 51 -9.57 12.07 -4.07
C GLY A 51 -8.92 10.77 -3.59
N LEU A 52 -9.74 9.81 -3.16
CA LEU A 52 -9.21 8.54 -2.63
C LEU A 52 -8.40 7.78 -3.69
N ASP A 53 -8.77 7.88 -4.96
CA ASP A 53 -8.02 7.30 -6.07
C ASP A 53 -6.60 7.88 -6.19
N GLU A 54 -6.41 9.16 -5.90
CA GLU A 54 -5.12 9.85 -5.99
C GLU A 54 -4.18 9.51 -4.82
N VAL A 55 -4.74 9.13 -3.67
CA VAL A 55 -3.97 8.85 -2.46
C VAL A 55 -3.89 7.37 -2.09
N SER A 56 -4.64 6.50 -2.77
CA SER A 56 -4.66 5.08 -2.46
C SER A 56 -3.58 4.34 -3.25
N LEU A 57 -3.01 3.32 -2.61
CA LEU A 57 -2.10 2.36 -3.21
C LEU A 57 -2.60 0.95 -2.93
N THR A 58 -2.44 0.07 -3.90
CA THR A 58 -2.74 -1.36 -3.76
C THR A 58 -1.47 -2.16 -3.99
N ILE A 59 -1.00 -2.83 -2.95
CA ILE A 59 0.19 -3.69 -2.97
C ILE A 59 -0.29 -5.13 -3.17
N CYS A 60 0.16 -5.74 -4.26
CA CYS A 60 -0.15 -7.12 -4.62
C CYS A 60 1.03 -8.00 -4.20
N SER A 61 0.85 -8.84 -3.19
CA SER A 61 1.90 -9.72 -2.67
C SER A 61 1.46 -11.19 -2.70
N GLY A 62 2.38 -12.11 -2.97
CA GLY A 62 2.10 -13.54 -2.97
C GLY A 62 3.34 -14.35 -3.32
N THR A 63 3.41 -15.57 -2.80
CA THR A 63 4.51 -16.51 -3.08
C THR A 63 4.44 -17.11 -4.48
N ASP A 64 3.30 -16.99 -5.13
CA ASP A 64 3.04 -17.44 -6.49
C ASP A 64 2.06 -16.49 -7.21
N MET A 65 1.87 -16.70 -8.52
CA MET A 65 1.02 -15.86 -9.37
C MET A 65 -0.49 -16.14 -9.23
N VAL A 66 -0.89 -17.03 -8.32
CA VAL A 66 -2.29 -17.47 -8.13
C VAL A 66 -2.83 -16.96 -6.80
N ASN A 67 -2.06 -17.11 -5.72
CA ASN A 67 -2.42 -16.74 -4.35
C ASN A 67 -1.96 -15.31 -4.04
N ILE A 68 -2.65 -14.34 -4.64
CA ILE A 68 -2.34 -12.92 -4.48
C ILE A 68 -3.14 -12.33 -3.30
N ASN A 69 -2.43 -11.75 -2.35
CA ASN A 69 -2.96 -10.90 -1.29
C ASN A 69 -2.89 -9.42 -1.72
N TYR A 70 -3.97 -8.69 -1.47
CA TYR A 70 -4.08 -7.26 -1.76
C TYR A 70 -4.06 -6.47 -0.46
N THR A 71 -3.01 -5.69 -0.26
CA THR A 71 -2.92 -4.73 0.85
C THR A 71 -3.22 -3.33 0.32
N HIS A 72 -4.28 -2.71 0.85
CA HIS A 72 -4.68 -1.35 0.49
C HIS A 72 -4.13 -0.34 1.50
N VAL A 73 -3.49 0.71 1.00
CA VAL A 73 -2.88 1.78 1.80
C VAL A 73 -3.43 3.13 1.33
N VAL A 74 -3.90 3.96 2.26
CA VAL A 74 -4.33 5.34 1.97
C VAL A 74 -3.25 6.28 2.49
N CYS A 75 -2.67 7.07 1.60
CA CYS A 75 -1.63 8.05 1.91
C CYS A 75 -2.25 9.38 2.36
N PRO A 76 -1.51 10.22 3.11
CA PRO A 76 -2.01 11.52 3.57
C PRO A 76 -2.21 12.53 2.42
N ASP A 77 -1.47 12.39 1.33
CA ASP A 77 -1.51 13.28 0.17
C ASP A 77 -1.06 12.56 -1.12
N PRO A 78 -1.40 13.10 -2.31
CA PRO A 78 -1.08 12.47 -3.59
C PRO A 78 0.41 12.40 -3.90
N ASP A 79 1.21 13.35 -3.43
CA ASP A 79 2.66 13.37 -3.68
C ASP A 79 3.34 12.24 -2.90
N THR A 80 2.94 12.04 -1.65
CA THR A 80 3.33 10.88 -0.84
C THR A 80 2.95 9.58 -1.54
N ALA A 81 1.72 9.44 -2.06
CA ALA A 81 1.31 8.24 -2.79
C ALA A 81 2.21 7.94 -4.00
N LYS A 82 2.55 8.97 -4.80
CA LYS A 82 3.47 8.84 -5.94
C LYS A 82 4.88 8.44 -5.52
N VAL A 83 5.43 9.06 -4.47
CA VAL A 83 6.77 8.74 -3.96
C VAL A 83 6.82 7.30 -3.47
N TRP A 84 5.82 6.86 -2.70
CA TRP A 84 5.72 5.47 -2.24
C TRP A 84 5.59 4.50 -3.41
N GLN A 85 4.74 4.78 -4.39
CA GLN A 85 4.60 3.92 -5.56
C GLN A 85 5.92 3.78 -6.33
N ALA A 86 6.59 4.89 -6.62
CA ALA A 86 7.84 4.89 -7.38
C ALA A 86 8.96 4.19 -6.60
N GLY A 87 9.14 4.52 -5.32
CA GLY A 87 10.18 3.94 -4.47
C GLY A 87 9.99 2.45 -4.22
N LEU A 88 8.76 2.00 -3.96
CA LEU A 88 8.50 0.58 -3.79
C LEU A 88 8.71 -0.18 -5.11
N ARG A 89 8.27 0.37 -6.25
CA ARG A 89 8.50 -0.25 -7.56
C ARG A 89 9.98 -0.38 -7.91
N SER A 90 10.81 0.61 -7.56
CA SER A 90 12.26 0.52 -7.82
C SER A 90 12.95 -0.57 -6.98
N ILE A 91 12.40 -0.88 -5.80
CA ILE A 91 12.94 -1.93 -4.93
C ILE A 91 12.48 -3.32 -5.40
N THR A 92 11.20 -3.47 -5.74
CA THR A 92 10.62 -4.78 -6.09
C THR A 92 10.91 -5.19 -7.54
N ASN A 93 11.02 -4.21 -8.45
CA ASN A 93 11.40 -4.44 -9.84
C ASN A 93 12.78 -3.82 -10.07
N ASN A 94 13.82 -4.50 -9.60
CA ASN A 94 15.20 -4.15 -9.90
C ASN A 94 15.48 -4.52 -11.37
N ILE A 95 15.23 -3.59 -12.29
CA ILE A 95 15.63 -3.69 -13.72
C ILE A 95 16.95 -2.96 -13.89
#